data_AF-A0A1Q7V5J1-F1
#
_entry.id   AF-A0A1Q7V5J1-F1
#
_cell.length_a   1.000
_cell.length_b   1.000
_cell.length_c   1.000
_cell.angle_alpha   90.00
_cell.angle_beta   90.00
_cell.angle_gamma   90.00
#
_symmetry.space_group_name_H-M   'P 1'
#
loop_
_entity.id
_entity.type
_entity.pdbx_description
1 polymer ?
#
loop_
_entity_poly.entity_id
_entity_poly.type
_entity_poly.pdbx_seq_one_letter_code
_entity_poly.pdbx_strand_id
1 'polypeptide(L)' 'MKTAYQIIRRPVITEKGLGIKENQNTLVFQVAPKATKTEIKEAVQSIFKVKVSS' A
#
# COMPACT_ATOMS: atom_id res chain seq x y z
N MET A 1 9.53 9.84 -14.07
CA MET A 1 8.73 8.70 -13.59
C MET A 1 9.08 8.46 -12.13
N LYS A 2 8.11 8.47 -11.20
CA LYS A 2 8.37 8.01 -9.83
C LYS A 2 8.45 6.50 -9.84
N THR A 3 9.45 5.92 -9.20
CA THR A 3 9.54 4.45 -9.09
C THR A 3 8.54 3.96 -8.03
N ALA A 4 8.09 2.71 -8.12
CA ALA A 4 7.17 2.12 -7.14
C ALA A 4 7.69 2.24 -5.70
N TYR A 5 9.01 2.15 -5.51
CA TYR A 5 9.70 2.31 -4.23
C TYR A 5 9.73 3.76 -3.70
N GLN A 6 9.49 4.77 -4.55
CA GLN A 6 9.28 6.15 -4.10
C GLN A 6 7.84 6.40 -3.65
N ILE A 7 6.88 5.61 -4.15
CA ILE A 7 5.45 5.72 -3.84
C ILE A 7 5.15 5.04 -2.50
N ILE A 8 5.56 3.78 -2.32
CA ILE A 8 5.36 3.01 -1.08
C ILE A 8 6.60 3.16 -0.20
N ARG A 9 6.49 3.83 0.95
CA ARG A 9 7.64 4.13 1.82
C ARG A 9 7.89 3.03 2.84
N ARG A 10 6.85 2.63 3.59
CA ARG A 10 6.92 1.57 4.62
C ARG A 10 5.54 1.09 5.03
N PRO A 11 5.40 -0.15 5.54
CA PRO A 11 4.16 -0.58 6.21
C PRO A 11 3.96 0.20 7.51
N VAL A 12 2.69 0.36 7.90
CA VAL A 12 2.30 0.94 9.20
C VAL A 12 1.75 -0.17 10.06
N ILE A 13 2.51 -0.55 11.09
CA ILE A 13 2.17 -1.64 12.00
C ILE A 13 1.67 -1.01 13.31
N THR A 14 0.38 -1.18 13.57
CA THR A 14 -0.31 -0.79 14.81
C THR A 14 -1.35 -1.85 15.13
N GLU A 15 -1.85 -1.91 16.36
CA GLU A 15 -2.92 -2.86 16.75
C GLU A 15 -4.14 -2.73 15.84
N LYS A 16 -4.54 -1.49 15.53
CA LYS A 16 -5.58 -1.20 14.55
C LYS A 16 -5.24 -1.72 13.16
N GLY A 17 -4.00 -1.51 12.70
CA GLY A 17 -3.53 -2.00 11.41
C GLY A 17 -3.53 -3.53 11.31
N LEU A 18 -3.14 -4.22 12.39
CA LEU A 18 -3.25 -5.67 12.50
C LEU A 18 -4.72 -6.12 12.41
N GLY A 19 -5.62 -5.47 13.15
CA GLY A 19 -7.05 -5.79 13.10
C GLY A 19 -7.65 -5.61 11.69
N ILE A 20 -7.22 -4.59 10.93
CA ILE A 20 -7.65 -4.41 9.53
C ILE A 20 -7.08 -5.52 8.63
N LYS A 21 -5.81 -5.92 8.82
CA LYS A 21 -5.21 -7.02 8.06
C LYS A 21 -5.97 -8.33 8.27
N GLU A 22 -6.24 -8.69 9.52
CA GLU A 22 -6.87 -9.95 9.89
C GLU A 22 -8.34 -10.02 9.46
N ASN A 23 -9.09 -8.94 9.66
CA ASN A 23 -10.55 -8.95 9.44
C ASN A 23 -10.96 -8.49 8.03
N GLN A 24 -10.09 -7.78 7.30
CA GLN A 24 -10.47 -7.13 6.02
C GLN A 24 -9.48 -7.42 4.88
N ASN A 25 -8.49 -8.30 5.08
CA ASN A 25 -7.44 -8.60 4.11
C ASN A 25 -6.79 -7.32 3.52
N THR A 26 -6.61 -6.30 4.37
CA THR A 26 -6.18 -4.96 3.96
C THR A 26 -4.92 -4.56 4.71
N LEU A 27 -3.90 -4.08 3.98
CA LEU A 27 -2.64 -3.63 4.55
C LEU A 27 -2.54 -2.11 4.54
N VAL A 28 -1.93 -1.54 5.59
CA VAL A 28 -1.76 -0.10 5.75
C VAL A 28 -0.30 0.29 5.45
N PHE A 29 -0.12 1.28 4.57
CA PHE A 29 1.19 1.77 4.18
C PHE A 29 1.30 3.28 4.34
N GLN A 30 2.49 3.76 4.69
CA GLN A 30 2.85 5.14 4.50
C GLN A 30 3.29 5.34 3.06
N VAL A 31 2.66 6.29 2.37
CA VAL A 31 2.89 6.58 0.95
C VAL A 31 3.44 7.99 0.75
N ALA A 32 3.92 8.29 -0.46
CA ALA A 32 4.28 9.65 -0.84
C ALA A 32 3.05 10.58 -0.79
N PRO A 33 3.12 11.77 -0.16
CA PRO A 33 1.96 12.66 -0.02
C PRO A 33 1.31 13.11 -1.33
N LYS A 34 2.08 13.14 -2.42
CA LYS A 34 1.64 13.53 -3.77
C LYS A 34 1.32 12.32 -4.67
N ALA A 35 1.12 11.14 -4.11
CA ALA A 35 0.75 9.95 -4.87
C ALA A 35 -0.77 9.82 -4.98
N THR A 36 -1.25 9.52 -6.17
CA THR A 36 -2.66 9.25 -6.47
C THR A 36 -3.01 7.80 -6.14
N LYS A 37 -4.31 7.49 -5.98
CA LYS A 37 -4.77 6.11 -5.71
C LYS A 37 -4.35 5.13 -6.81
N THR A 38 -4.39 5.55 -8.08
CA THR A 38 -3.96 4.74 -9.22
C THR A 38 -2.47 4.39 -9.15
N GLU A 39 -1.61 5.38 -8.88
CA GLU A 39 -0.17 5.16 -8.72
C GLU A 39 0.14 4.22 -7.54
N ILE A 40 -0.58 4.36 -6.42
CA ILE A 40 -0.42 3.48 -5.25
C ILE A 40 -0.84 2.04 -5.61
N LYS A 41 -1.97 1.87 -6.29
CA LYS A 41 -2.46 0.57 -6.75
C LYS A 41 -1.42 -0.13 -7.62
N GLU A 42 -0.92 0.56 -8.65
CA GLU A 42 0.08 0.02 -9.56
C GLU A 42 1.39 -0.32 -8.84
N ALA A 43 1.84 0.54 -7.93
CA ALA A 43 3.06 0.30 -7.15
C ALA A 43 2.96 -0.94 -6.26
N VAL A 44 1.85 -1.11 -5.52
CA VAL A 44 1.63 -2.28 -4.66
C VAL A 44 1.59 -3.56 -5.49
N GLN A 45 0.82 -3.58 -6.58
CA GLN A 45 0.74 -4.75 -7.45
C GLN A 45 2.10 -5.10 -8.07
N SER A 46 2.90 -4.08 -8.44
CA SER A 46 4.21 -4.27 -9.06
C SER A 46 5.26 -4.83 -8.10
N ILE A 47 5.28 -4.34 -6.85
CA ILE A 47 6.24 -4.74 -5.82
C ILE A 47 5.88 -6.13 -5.27
N PHE A 48 4.62 -6.34 -4.89
CA PHE A 48 4.21 -7.54 -4.17
C PHE A 48 3.63 -8.64 -5.06
N LYS A 49 3.46 -8.38 -6.37
CA LYS A 49 2.90 -9.33 -7.35
C LYS A 49 1.51 -9.85 -6.96
N VAL A 50 0.68 -8.97 -6.40
CA VAL A 50 -0.72 -9.25 -6.01
C VAL A 50 -1.71 -8.44 -6.85
N LYS A 51 -3.00 -8.73 -6.73
CA LYS A 51 -4.08 -7.87 -7.24
C LYS A 51 -4.70 -7.06 -6.11
N VAL A 52 -4.94 -5.78 -6.35
CA VAL A 52 -5.57 -4.87 -5.39
C VAL A 52 -7.02 -4.64 -5.79
N SER A 53 -7.94 -4.92 -4.86
CA SER A 53 -9.38 -4.82 -5.08
C SER A 53 -9.84 -3.38 -5.33
N SER A 54 -9.41 -2.43 -4.48
CA SER A 54 -9.84 -1.03 -4.49
C SER A 54 -8.73 -0.04 -4.14
#